data_AF-A0A4S4L766-F1
#
_entry.id   AF-A0A4S4L766-F1
#
_cell.length_a   1.000
_cell.length_b   1.000
_cell.length_c   1.000
_cell.angle_alpha   90.00
_cell.angle_beta   90.00
_cell.angle_gamma   90.00
#
_symmetry.space_group_name_H-M   'P 1'
#
loop_
_entity.id
_entity.type
_entity.pdbx_description
1 polymer ?
#
loop_
_entity_poly.entity_id
_entity_poly.type
_entity_poly.pdbx_seq_one_letter_code
_entity_poly.pdbx_strand_id
1 'polypeptide(L)'
;MARNNVTSRLEWLSSLSPTHAAVPTEDTKFLRKTNSVEKLAELRQAGVNIVRMNFSHGEYEYHQSVIDNTRKAVERTRSTACPLLVPHSSLRNLMCLSVFLYAVDPTSRPVAIALDTKGPEIRTGLTRGGADIPVKAGHEFTVSTDEQYAKICDDKVLYMDYKNLPKVTAPGKLIYV
;
A
#
# COMPACT_ATOMS: atom_id res chain seq x y z
N MET A 1 -11.97 35.66 -7.91
CA MET A 1 -13.28 36.07 -7.36
C MET A 1 -13.84 34.92 -6.53
N ALA A 2 -13.98 35.13 -5.22
CA ALA A 2 -14.48 34.14 -4.28
C ALA A 2 -15.97 33.85 -4.55
N ARG A 3 -16.33 32.60 -4.88
CA ARG A 3 -17.73 32.14 -4.95
C ARG A 3 -18.08 31.45 -3.63
N ASN A 4 -18.25 32.24 -2.57
CA ASN A 4 -18.53 31.77 -1.21
C ASN A 4 -20.02 31.50 -0.94
N ASN A 5 -20.84 31.25 -1.96
CA ASN A 5 -22.28 31.05 -1.75
C ASN A 5 -22.81 29.90 -2.61
N VAL A 6 -22.25 28.72 -2.41
CA VAL A 6 -22.76 27.49 -3.00
C VAL A 6 -23.93 27.03 -2.14
N THR A 7 -25.14 27.09 -2.69
CA THR A 7 -26.38 26.83 -1.93
C THR A 7 -26.81 25.38 -1.97
N SER A 8 -26.35 24.62 -2.97
CA SER A 8 -26.69 23.20 -3.13
C SER A 8 -25.52 22.37 -3.66
N ARG A 9 -25.59 21.06 -3.43
CA ARG A 9 -24.61 20.09 -3.95
C ARG A 9 -24.57 20.05 -5.47
N LEU A 10 -25.71 20.30 -6.13
CA LEU A 10 -25.84 20.27 -7.59
C LEU A 10 -25.15 21.49 -8.20
N GLU A 11 -25.33 22.67 -7.60
CA GLU A 11 -24.62 23.89 -7.96
C GLU A 11 -23.10 23.72 -7.78
N TRP A 12 -22.66 23.14 -6.67
CA TRP A 12 -21.26 22.82 -6.42
C TRP A 12 -20.65 21.96 -7.54
N LEU A 13 -21.29 20.82 -7.85
CA LEU A 13 -20.82 19.87 -8.88
C LEU A 13 -20.78 20.50 -10.27
N SER A 14 -21.78 21.31 -10.62
CA SER A 14 -21.83 22.02 -11.91
C SER A 14 -20.73 23.06 -12.08
N SER A 15 -20.19 23.56 -10.96
CA SER A 15 -19.15 24.59 -10.93
C SER A 15 -17.72 24.04 -10.95
N LEU A 16 -17.54 22.73 -10.79
CA LEU A 16 -16.22 22.10 -10.85
C LEU A 16 -15.64 22.24 -12.26
N SER A 17 -14.46 22.83 -12.36
CA SER A 17 -13.74 22.98 -13.63
C SER A 17 -12.38 22.28 -13.57
N PRO A 18 -12.06 21.41 -14.53
CA PRO A 18 -10.76 20.71 -14.57
C PRO A 18 -9.61 21.64 -14.98
N THR A 19 -9.90 22.84 -15.48
CA THR A 19 -8.89 23.81 -15.97
C THR A 19 -7.90 24.28 -14.90
N HIS A 20 -8.26 24.15 -13.62
CA HIS A 20 -7.43 24.53 -12.47
C HIS A 20 -7.04 23.32 -11.60
N ALA A 21 -7.27 22.09 -12.06
CA ALA A 21 -6.87 20.90 -11.33
C ALA A 21 -5.35 20.70 -11.44
N ALA A 22 -4.71 20.35 -10.33
CA ALA A 22 -3.31 19.93 -10.35
C ALA A 22 -3.19 18.65 -11.18
N VAL A 23 -2.57 18.74 -12.36
CA VAL A 23 -2.33 17.58 -13.23
C VAL A 23 -1.08 16.86 -12.73
N PRO A 24 -1.12 15.54 -12.49
CA PRO A 24 0.06 14.77 -12.15
C PRO A 24 1.05 14.76 -13.32
N THR A 25 2.24 15.31 -13.14
CA THR A 25 3.38 15.19 -14.07
C THR A 25 4.05 13.82 -13.91
N GLU A 26 4.79 13.33 -14.90
CA GLU A 26 5.55 12.07 -14.80
C GLU A 26 6.51 12.05 -13.59
N ASP A 27 7.00 13.21 -13.13
CA ASP A 27 7.80 13.35 -11.89
C ASP A 27 7.00 13.11 -10.59
N THR A 28 5.68 13.25 -10.64
CA THR A 28 4.75 13.04 -9.50
C THR A 28 4.11 11.65 -9.52
N LYS A 29 4.37 10.86 -10.57
CA LYS A 29 3.82 9.53 -10.77
C LYS A 29 4.74 8.50 -10.12
N PHE A 30 4.48 8.18 -8.87
CA PHE A 30 5.36 7.29 -8.10
C PHE A 30 5.18 5.81 -8.49
N LEU A 31 6.30 5.15 -8.79
CA LEU A 31 6.40 3.75 -9.18
C LEU A 31 6.50 2.80 -7.97
N ARG A 32 6.05 1.54 -8.14
CA ARG A 32 5.83 0.53 -7.08
C ARG A 32 7.08 -0.04 -6.36
N LYS A 33 8.30 0.41 -6.65
CA LYS A 33 9.53 -0.11 -6.01
C LYS A 33 10.41 1.01 -5.45
N THR A 34 10.16 1.38 -4.20
CA THR A 34 10.81 2.52 -3.53
C THR A 34 11.43 2.07 -2.20
N ASN A 35 12.63 1.48 -2.25
CA ASN A 35 13.40 1.16 -1.03
C ASN A 35 14.71 1.97 -0.91
N SER A 36 15.07 2.82 -1.88
CA SER A 36 16.23 3.70 -1.69
C SER A 36 15.89 4.87 -0.77
N VAL A 37 16.87 5.27 0.05
CA VAL A 37 16.72 6.38 1.01
C VAL A 37 16.40 7.69 0.31
N GLU A 38 16.98 7.90 -0.88
CA GLU A 38 16.75 9.07 -1.74
C GLU A 38 15.29 9.15 -2.17
N LYS A 39 14.73 8.03 -2.67
CA LYS A 39 13.33 7.99 -3.10
C LYS A 39 12.35 8.11 -1.94
N LEU A 40 12.68 7.56 -0.78
CA LEU A 40 11.88 7.76 0.44
C LEU A 40 11.87 9.24 0.88
N ALA A 41 12.99 9.96 0.72
CA ALA A 41 13.06 11.39 0.99
C ALA A 41 12.24 12.22 -0.02
N GLU A 42 12.33 11.90 -1.32
CA GLU A 42 11.49 12.52 -2.36
C GLU A 42 10.00 12.28 -2.08
N LEU A 43 9.61 11.05 -1.72
CA LEU A 43 8.23 10.70 -1.36
C LEU A 43 7.73 11.47 -0.13
N ARG A 44 8.61 11.72 0.84
CA ARG A 44 8.27 12.53 2.01
C ARG A 44 8.04 14.00 1.63
N GLN A 45 8.85 14.55 0.72
CA GLN A 45 8.65 15.90 0.18
C GLN A 45 7.34 16.00 -0.62
N ALA A 46 7.02 14.97 -1.42
CA ALA A 46 5.78 14.90 -2.19
C ALA A 46 4.54 14.74 -1.30
N GLY A 47 4.70 14.21 -0.10
CA GLY A 47 3.67 14.22 0.94
C GLY A 47 3.21 12.87 1.46
N VAL A 48 4.04 11.84 1.37
CA VAL A 48 3.75 10.55 2.02
C VAL A 48 3.82 10.69 3.54
N ASN A 49 2.79 10.21 4.23
CA ASN A 49 2.73 10.14 5.69
C ASN A 49 2.93 8.73 6.25
N ILE A 50 2.60 7.70 5.46
CA ILE A 50 2.57 6.31 5.91
C ILE A 50 3.34 5.46 4.91
N VAL A 51 4.33 4.71 5.41
CA VAL A 51 5.01 3.66 4.66
C VAL A 51 4.36 2.34 5.02
N ARG A 52 3.65 1.74 4.06
CA ARG A 52 3.00 0.42 4.21
C ARG A 52 3.97 -0.68 3.76
N MET A 53 4.24 -1.63 4.64
CA MET A 53 5.00 -2.84 4.33
C MET A 53 4.05 -4.03 4.22
N ASN A 54 4.01 -4.68 3.07
CA ASN A 54 3.15 -5.83 2.81
C ASN A 54 3.91 -7.14 3.14
N PHE A 55 3.48 -7.88 4.16
CA PHE A 55 4.08 -9.15 4.60
C PHE A 55 3.62 -10.36 3.78
N SER A 56 2.76 -10.16 2.77
CA SER A 56 2.39 -11.24 1.85
C SER A 56 3.57 -11.69 0.96
N HIS A 57 4.61 -10.86 0.84
CA HIS A 57 5.82 -11.12 0.05
C HIS A 57 7.05 -10.53 0.74
N GLY A 58 8.17 -11.27 0.72
CA GLY A 58 9.46 -10.83 1.25
C GLY A 58 9.89 -11.54 2.53
N GLU A 59 11.19 -11.54 2.76
CA GLU A 59 11.81 -12.07 3.98
C GLU A 59 11.90 -10.99 5.07
N TYR A 60 12.03 -11.41 6.33
CA TYR A 60 12.16 -10.50 7.47
C TYR A 60 13.31 -9.48 7.31
N GLU A 61 14.42 -9.91 6.72
CA GLU A 61 15.59 -9.05 6.47
C GLU A 61 15.28 -7.91 5.49
N TYR A 62 14.46 -8.20 4.46
CA TYR A 62 14.01 -7.17 3.52
C TYR A 62 13.13 -6.14 4.23
N HIS A 63 12.19 -6.57 5.07
CA HIS A 63 11.35 -5.65 5.84
C HIS A 63 12.15 -4.81 6.83
N GLN A 64 13.18 -5.37 7.46
CA GLN A 64 14.09 -4.63 8.33
C GLN A 64 14.82 -3.53 7.53
N SER A 65 15.31 -3.85 6.34
CA SER A 65 15.95 -2.85 5.46
C SER A 65 15.03 -1.67 5.14
N VAL A 66 13.73 -1.90 4.94
CA VAL A 66 12.74 -0.86 4.67
C VAL A 66 12.53 0.04 5.88
N ILE A 67 12.46 -0.53 7.09
CA ILE A 67 12.36 0.22 8.33
C ILE A 67 13.59 1.10 8.53
N ASP A 68 14.78 0.54 8.33
CA ASP A 68 16.04 1.24 8.51
C ASP A 68 16.21 2.37 7.49
N ASN A 69 15.89 2.10 6.22
CA ASN A 69 15.93 3.11 5.16
C ASN A 69 14.90 4.22 5.39
N THR A 70 13.71 3.89 5.92
CA THR A 70 12.69 4.87 6.29
C THR A 70 13.19 5.76 7.43
N ARG A 71 13.82 5.20 8.47
CA ARG A 71 14.40 5.97 9.58
C ARG A 71 15.53 6.89 9.11
N LYS A 72 16.42 6.39 8.25
CA LYS A 72 17.49 7.19 7.62
C LYS A 72 16.93 8.32 6.74
N ALA A 73 15.86 8.05 5.99
CA ALA A 73 15.19 9.09 5.20
C ALA A 73 14.54 10.15 6.11
N VAL A 74 14.01 9.76 7.26
CA VAL A 74 13.47 10.69 8.25
C VAL A 74 14.57 11.62 8.78
N GLU A 75 15.73 11.07 9.12
CA GLU A 75 16.90 11.82 9.58
C GLU A 75 17.43 12.79 8.51
N ARG A 76 17.51 12.35 7.25
CA ARG A 76 18.03 13.16 6.15
C ARG A 76 17.18 14.40 5.85
N THR A 77 15.84 14.29 5.90
CA THR A 77 14.95 15.43 5.65
C THR A 77 14.76 16.33 6.87
N ARG A 78 15.22 15.94 8.08
CA ARG A 78 15.19 16.84 9.25
C ARG A 78 16.01 18.12 9.03
N SER A 79 17.05 18.07 8.20
CA SER A 79 17.86 19.24 7.85
C SER A 79 17.23 20.13 6.77
N THR A 80 16.19 19.66 6.07
CA THR A 80 15.48 20.42 5.03
C THR A 80 14.10 20.79 5.56
N ALA A 81 14.06 21.82 6.41
CA ALA A 81 12.81 22.39 6.89
C ALA A 81 11.90 22.74 5.69
N CYS A 82 10.69 22.18 5.68
CA CYS A 82 9.68 22.50 4.69
C CYS A 82 9.22 23.95 4.91
N PRO A 83 9.33 24.86 3.91
CA PRO A 83 8.96 26.27 4.09
C PRO A 83 7.45 26.53 4.16
N LEU A 84 6.59 25.50 4.25
CA LEU A 84 5.13 25.64 4.19
C LEU A 84 4.39 25.61 5.54
N LEU A 85 5.10 25.69 6.68
CA LEU A 85 4.47 25.90 7.97
C LEU A 85 4.68 27.35 8.43
N VAL A 86 3.67 28.19 8.18
CA VAL A 86 3.55 29.49 8.85
C VAL A 86 3.40 29.25 10.36
N PRO A 87 4.26 29.83 11.21
CA PRO A 87 4.17 29.63 12.64
C PRO A 87 2.94 30.36 13.19
N HIS A 88 1.91 29.62 13.60
CA HIS A 88 0.87 30.16 14.48
C HIS A 88 1.36 30.11 15.92
N SER A 89 1.59 31.29 16.49
CA SER A 89 2.22 31.58 17.77
C SER A 89 1.30 31.41 18.98
N SER A 90 0.52 30.33 19.05
CA SER A 90 -0.32 30.10 20.24
C SER A 90 -0.56 28.61 20.43
N LEU A 91 0.06 28.04 21.45
CA LEU A 91 -0.39 26.93 22.31
C LEU A 91 0.81 26.38 23.07
N ARG A 92 1.28 27.16 24.05
CA ARG A 92 1.99 26.61 25.21
C ARG A 92 0.93 26.38 26.29
N ASN A 93 0.67 25.12 26.62
CA ASN A 93 0.36 24.62 27.96
C ASN A 93 -0.39 23.28 27.86
N LEU A 94 0.32 22.18 28.12
CA LEU A 94 -0.02 21.23 29.17
C LEU A 94 1.08 20.15 29.22
N MET A 95 1.92 20.20 30.25
CA MET A 95 2.65 19.03 30.72
C MET A 95 1.67 18.15 31.51
N CYS A 96 1.59 16.87 31.17
CA CYS A 96 1.47 15.72 32.10
C CYS A 96 0.80 14.53 31.37
N LEU A 97 1.60 13.62 30.81
CA LEU A 97 1.53 12.18 31.10
C LEU A 97 2.67 11.48 30.33
N SER A 98 3.38 10.63 31.05
CA SER A 98 4.53 9.84 30.61
C SER A 98 4.22 8.93 29.42
N VAL A 99 4.56 9.41 28.23
CA VAL A 99 4.97 8.59 27.08
C VAL A 99 6.38 9.07 26.75
N PHE A 100 7.30 8.14 26.50
CA PHE A 100 8.67 8.44 26.09
C PHE A 100 8.64 9.19 24.73
N LEU A 101 8.38 10.51 24.80
CA LEU A 101 8.41 11.43 23.69
C LEU A 101 9.87 11.73 23.40
N TYR A 102 10.47 10.96 22.50
CA TYR A 102 11.62 11.44 21.76
C TYR A 102 11.20 12.75 21.08
N ALA A 103 11.91 13.85 21.38
CA ALA A 103 11.59 15.21 20.97
C ALA A 103 10.96 15.28 19.57
N VAL A 104 9.64 15.47 19.53
CA VAL A 104 8.91 15.74 18.30
C VAL A 104 9.17 17.19 17.98
N ASP A 105 10.18 17.44 17.16
CA ASP A 105 10.38 18.73 16.50
C ASP A 105 9.06 19.09 15.77
N PRO A 106 8.43 20.22 16.10
CA PRO A 106 7.16 20.65 15.51
C PRO A 106 7.27 20.95 14.00
N THR A 107 8.50 21.02 13.46
CA THR A 107 8.76 21.21 12.03
C THR A 107 8.98 19.89 11.28
N SER A 108 9.15 18.78 12.01
CA SER A 108 9.37 17.48 11.40
C SER A 108 8.04 16.79 11.11
N ARG A 109 7.73 16.59 9.82
CA ARG A 109 6.55 15.80 9.42
C ARG A 109 6.73 14.36 9.90
N PRO A 110 5.87 13.83 10.81
CA PRO A 110 6.00 12.45 11.26
C PRO A 110 5.71 11.48 10.11
N VAL A 111 6.40 10.35 10.11
CA VAL A 111 6.19 9.24 9.17
C VAL A 111 5.82 8.02 9.98
N ALA A 112 4.65 7.45 9.71
CA ALA A 112 4.21 6.19 10.31
C ALA A 112 4.64 5.01 9.45
N ILE A 113 4.91 3.88 10.09
CA ILE A 113 5.16 2.61 9.44
C ILE A 113 3.96 1.71 9.74
N ALA A 114 3.28 1.26 8.69
CA ALA A 114 2.14 0.35 8.81
C ALA A 114 2.57 -1.05 8.37
N LEU A 115 2.36 -2.02 9.26
CA LEU A 115 2.59 -3.43 8.97
C LEU A 115 1.28 -4.05 8.48
N ASP A 116 1.28 -4.51 7.24
CA ASP A 116 0.15 -5.18 6.63
C ASP A 116 0.40 -6.69 6.62
N THR A 117 -0.36 -7.39 7.46
CA THR A 117 -0.23 -8.82 7.67
C THR A 117 -0.77 -9.61 6.48
N LYS A 118 -0.14 -10.74 6.15
CA LYS A 118 -0.59 -11.64 5.06
C LYS A 118 -2.05 -12.08 5.18
N GLY A 119 -2.57 -12.26 6.40
CA GLY A 119 -3.94 -12.75 6.60
C GLY A 119 -4.17 -14.18 6.06
N PRO A 120 -5.42 -14.67 6.08
CA PRO A 120 -5.79 -16.01 5.60
C PRO A 120 -5.95 -16.01 4.07
N GLU A 121 -4.89 -15.67 3.35
CA GLU A 121 -4.85 -15.74 1.89
C GLU A 121 -4.88 -17.20 1.42
N ILE A 122 -5.62 -17.46 0.33
CA ILE A 122 -5.59 -18.72 -0.41
C ILE A 122 -4.83 -18.46 -1.70
N ARG A 123 -3.81 -19.28 -1.99
CA ARG A 123 -2.94 -19.12 -3.15
C ARG A 123 -2.94 -20.36 -4.03
N THR A 124 -2.72 -20.11 -5.32
CA THR A 124 -2.50 -21.17 -6.31
C THR A 124 -1.05 -21.66 -6.28
N GLY A 125 -0.86 -22.89 -6.77
CA GLY A 125 0.47 -23.45 -6.99
C GLY A 125 1.21 -22.82 -8.18
N LEU A 126 2.44 -23.27 -8.40
CA LEU A 126 3.25 -22.90 -9.55
C LEU A 126 2.92 -23.79 -10.74
N THR A 127 2.88 -23.20 -11.94
CA THR A 127 2.71 -23.94 -13.19
C THR A 127 3.97 -24.71 -13.58
N ARG A 128 3.79 -25.81 -14.29
CA ARG A 128 4.91 -26.59 -14.84
C ARG A 128 5.77 -25.70 -15.74
N GLY A 129 7.02 -25.48 -15.33
CA GLY A 129 7.97 -24.65 -16.06
C GLY A 129 7.71 -23.14 -15.97
N GLY A 130 6.82 -22.68 -15.08
CA GLY A 130 6.53 -21.25 -14.90
C GLY A 130 5.86 -20.60 -16.11
N ALA A 131 5.26 -21.40 -17.00
CA ALA A 131 4.54 -20.90 -18.15
C ALA A 131 3.12 -20.45 -17.76
N ASP A 132 2.65 -19.35 -18.35
CA ASP A 132 1.27 -18.90 -18.20
C ASP A 132 0.36 -19.72 -19.13
N ILE A 133 -0.63 -20.39 -18.56
CA ILE A 133 -1.55 -21.26 -19.30
C ILE A 133 -2.84 -20.48 -19.59
N PRO A 134 -3.20 -20.22 -20.87
CA PRO A 134 -4.41 -19.49 -21.20
C PRO A 134 -5.66 -20.36 -20.99
N VAL A 135 -6.56 -19.92 -20.11
CA VAL A 135 -7.84 -20.60 -19.83
C VAL A 135 -8.95 -20.00 -20.71
N LYS A 136 -9.63 -20.83 -21.51
CA LYS A 136 -10.77 -20.41 -22.35
C LYS A 136 -12.10 -20.63 -21.62
N ALA A 137 -13.12 -19.86 -21.99
CA ALA A 137 -14.47 -20.07 -21.47
C ALA A 137 -14.98 -21.48 -21.82
N GLY A 138 -15.58 -22.17 -20.84
CA GLY A 138 -16.02 -23.55 -20.98
C GLY A 138 -14.92 -24.61 -20.75
N HIS A 139 -13.71 -24.19 -20.37
CA HIS A 139 -12.65 -25.12 -19.99
C HIS A 139 -12.93 -25.75 -18.62
N GLU A 140 -12.90 -27.08 -18.57
CA GLU A 140 -13.05 -27.85 -17.35
C GLU A 140 -11.69 -28.22 -16.77
N PHE A 141 -11.50 -27.97 -15.47
CA PHE A 141 -10.29 -28.34 -14.75
C PHE A 141 -10.64 -28.73 -13.32
N THR A 142 -9.73 -29.49 -12.69
CA THR A 142 -9.88 -29.96 -11.32
C THR A 142 -9.07 -29.06 -10.38
N VAL A 143 -9.69 -28.60 -9.30
CA VAL A 143 -8.97 -27.95 -8.19
C VAL A 143 -8.61 -29.04 -7.17
N SER A 144 -7.31 -29.26 -6.96
CA SER A 144 -6.79 -30.21 -5.97
C SER A 144 -6.11 -29.48 -4.80
N THR A 145 -6.16 -30.08 -3.62
CA THR A 145 -5.42 -29.63 -2.42
C THR A 145 -4.20 -30.51 -2.13
N ASP A 146 -3.84 -31.40 -3.04
CA ASP A 146 -2.72 -32.32 -2.86
C ASP A 146 -1.38 -31.62 -3.14
N GLU A 147 -0.47 -31.65 -2.16
CA GLU A 147 0.83 -30.96 -2.22
C GLU A 147 1.73 -31.44 -3.37
N GLN A 148 1.42 -32.60 -3.97
CA GLN A 148 2.10 -33.12 -5.17
C GLN A 148 1.97 -32.16 -6.36
N TYR A 149 0.83 -31.48 -6.49
CA TYR A 149 0.56 -30.57 -7.60
C TYR A 149 1.01 -29.13 -7.34
N ALA A 150 1.57 -28.84 -6.16
CA ALA A 150 1.93 -27.48 -5.76
C ALA A 150 2.96 -26.80 -6.68
N LYS A 151 3.80 -27.59 -7.38
CA LYS A 151 4.83 -27.08 -8.31
C LYS A 151 4.62 -27.51 -9.77
N ILE A 152 3.56 -28.26 -10.04
CA ILE A 152 3.29 -28.88 -11.35
C ILE A 152 1.83 -28.65 -11.76
N CYS A 153 1.32 -27.43 -11.53
CA CYS A 153 -0.01 -27.05 -12.02
C CYS A 153 0.01 -27.05 -13.56
N ASP A 154 -1.03 -27.65 -14.14
CA ASP A 154 -1.22 -27.81 -15.58
C ASP A 154 -2.63 -27.27 -15.95
N ASP A 155 -3.01 -27.40 -17.23
CA ASP A 155 -4.36 -27.06 -17.71
C ASP A 155 -5.47 -27.87 -17.00
N LYS A 156 -5.18 -29.12 -16.65
CA LYS A 156 -6.17 -30.03 -16.05
C LYS A 156 -6.30 -29.93 -14.53
N VAL A 157 -5.23 -29.56 -13.84
CA VAL A 157 -5.16 -29.61 -12.37
C VAL A 157 -4.55 -28.33 -11.82
N LEU A 158 -5.33 -27.62 -11.01
CA LEU A 158 -4.92 -26.43 -10.28
C LEU A 158 -4.77 -26.76 -8.80
N TYR A 159 -3.59 -26.54 -8.23
CA TYR A 159 -3.38 -26.67 -6.80
C TYR A 159 -3.83 -25.42 -6.05
N MET A 160 -4.52 -25.60 -4.92
CA MET A 160 -4.79 -24.56 -3.92
C MET A 160 -4.27 -24.99 -2.54
N ASP A 161 -3.67 -24.04 -1.81
CA ASP A 161 -3.07 -24.28 -0.49
C ASP A 161 -4.07 -24.45 0.67
N TYR A 162 -5.37 -24.24 0.42
CA TYR A 162 -6.41 -24.36 1.43
C TYR A 162 -7.01 -25.77 1.54
N LYS A 163 -6.48 -26.58 2.46
CA LYS A 163 -6.87 -28.00 2.67
C LYS A 163 -8.35 -28.25 2.99
N ASN A 164 -9.05 -27.27 3.53
CA ASN A 164 -10.48 -27.38 3.85
C ASN A 164 -11.40 -26.91 2.72
N LEU A 165 -10.86 -26.59 1.53
CA LEU A 165 -11.64 -26.13 0.38
C LEU A 165 -12.82 -27.06 0.06
N PRO A 166 -12.66 -28.40 -0.04
CA PRO A 166 -13.76 -29.30 -0.39
C PRO A 166 -14.88 -29.35 0.66
N LYS A 167 -14.62 -28.90 1.90
CA LYS A 167 -15.61 -28.88 2.98
C LYS A 167 -16.45 -27.61 3.00
N VAL A 168 -15.93 -26.51 2.45
CA VAL A 168 -16.59 -25.18 2.48
C VAL A 168 -17.26 -24.82 1.15
N THR A 169 -16.93 -25.55 0.08
CA THR A 169 -17.53 -25.40 -1.25
C THR A 169 -18.69 -26.37 -1.45
N ALA A 170 -19.55 -26.06 -2.43
CA ALA A 170 -20.66 -26.90 -2.85
C ALA A 170 -20.91 -26.67 -4.35
N PRO A 171 -21.53 -27.62 -5.07
CA PRO A 171 -21.90 -27.43 -6.47
C PRO A 171 -22.69 -26.13 -6.67
N GLY A 172 -22.28 -25.33 -7.67
CA GLY A 172 -22.88 -24.02 -7.98
C GLY A 172 -22.26 -22.82 -7.26
N LYS A 173 -21.35 -23.00 -6.30
CA LYS A 173 -20.58 -21.88 -5.73
C LYS A 173 -19.49 -21.39 -6.69
N LEU A 174 -19.31 -20.07 -6.74
CA LEU A 174 -18.29 -19.42 -7.55
C LEU A 174 -16.95 -19.39 -6.80
N ILE A 175 -15.87 -19.69 -7.53
CA ILE A 175 -14.49 -19.53 -7.08
C ILE A 175 -13.83 -18.48 -7.97
N TYR A 176 -13.20 -17.49 -7.34
CA TYR A 176 -12.44 -16.45 -8.03
C TYR A 176 -10.95 -16.77 -7.91
N VAL A 177 -10.26 -16.79 -9.05
CA VAL A 177 -8.82 -17.04 -9.18
C VAL A 177 -8.18 -15.84 -9.85
#